data_AF-A0A3N0C9I1-F1
#
_entry.id   AF-A0A3N0C9I1-F1
#
_cell.length_a   1.000
_cell.length_b   1.000
_cell.length_c   1.000
_cell.angle_alpha   90.00
_cell.angle_beta   90.00
_cell.angle_gamma   90.00
#
_symmetry.space_group_name_H-M   'P 1'
#
loop_
_entity.id
_entity.type
_entity.pdbx_description
1 polymer ?
#
loop_
_entity_poly.entity_id
_entity_poly.type
_entity_poly.pdbx_seq_one_letter_code
_entity_poly.pdbx_strand_id
1 'polypeptide(L)'
;TRFVLTDGDGGTSAPATRTINVIALGDAPAMTTTAGATSYTENQAATIVDSGLTVTDTDSATLVGATAQITGNYSSAQDVLSLPSPPAGIIASFDSGTGVLTLSGSASPASYQTALRAVRYQNTSDVPSTLARTVTFVVDDGTLLSAAVTKGITVAAANDAPTIAALEAAALAYAEGDPATPITATGTVTDVDSANFSTGTLTIDYSAGGQAEDRLEIRNQGTGAGQIGVSAATITYAGTTIGTFTG
;
A
#
# COMPACT_ATOMS: atom_id res chain seq x y z
N THR A 1 -23.91 46.15 -29.54
CA THR A 1 -24.04 47.48 -28.92
C THR A 1 -24.60 48.49 -29.92
N ARG A 2 -25.24 49.56 -29.43
CA ARG A 2 -25.91 50.62 -30.21
C ARG A 2 -25.24 51.97 -29.94
N PHE A 3 -25.01 52.75 -31.00
CA PHE A 3 -24.44 54.09 -30.98
C PHE A 3 -25.45 55.07 -31.56
N VAL A 4 -25.69 56.17 -30.86
CA VAL A 4 -26.52 57.30 -31.30
C VAL A 4 -25.77 58.57 -30.88
N LEU A 5 -25.63 59.53 -31.78
CA LEU A 5 -24.99 60.81 -31.50
C LEU A 5 -26.03 61.93 -31.56
N THR A 6 -25.99 62.83 -30.58
CA THR A 6 -26.76 64.08 -30.57
C THR A 6 -25.78 65.24 -30.66
N ASP A 7 -26.05 66.23 -31.52
CA ASP A 7 -25.22 67.44 -31.62
C ASP A 7 -25.72 68.54 -30.67
N GLY A 8 -24.95 69.63 -30.57
CA GLY A 8 -25.26 70.78 -29.70
C GLY A 8 -26.40 71.66 -30.20
N ASP A 9 -26.85 71.45 -31.44
CA ASP A 9 -27.90 72.22 -32.09
C ASP A 9 -29.25 71.47 -32.12
N GLY A 10 -29.29 70.25 -31.54
CA GLY A 10 -30.48 69.45 -31.30
C GLY A 10 -30.73 68.30 -32.30
N GLY A 11 -29.84 68.08 -33.27
CA GLY A 11 -29.92 66.99 -34.24
C GLY A 11 -29.51 65.64 -33.63
N THR A 12 -30.21 64.55 -33.97
CA THR A 12 -29.87 63.18 -33.53
C THR A 12 -29.59 62.28 -34.73
N SER A 13 -28.49 61.53 -34.69
CA SER A 13 -28.16 60.55 -35.74
C SER A 13 -29.14 59.36 -35.74
N ALA A 14 -29.27 58.70 -36.89
CA ALA A 14 -29.84 57.36 -36.91
C ALA A 14 -28.98 56.41 -36.04
N PRO A 15 -29.58 55.41 -35.37
CA PRO A 15 -28.82 54.45 -34.58
C PRO A 15 -27.92 53.59 -35.46
N ALA A 16 -26.61 53.59 -35.18
CA ALA A 16 -25.69 52.60 -35.71
C ALA A 16 -25.57 51.44 -34.71
N THR A 17 -25.46 50.20 -35.19
CA THR A 17 -25.29 49.04 -34.32
C THR A 17 -24.07 48.23 -34.73
N ARG A 18 -23.43 47.60 -33.75
CA ARG A 18 -22.33 46.66 -33.95
C ARG A 18 -22.58 45.42 -33.11
N THR A 19 -22.57 44.26 -33.73
CA THR A 19 -22.64 42.99 -33.00
C THR A 19 -21.29 42.73 -32.33
N ILE A 20 -21.33 42.38 -31.04
CA ILE A 20 -20.16 41.84 -30.34
C ILE A 20 -20.43 40.35 -30.20
N ASN A 21 -19.59 39.54 -30.83
CA ASN A 21 -19.60 38.10 -30.61
C ASN A 21 -18.68 37.83 -29.41
N VAL A 22 -19.26 37.31 -28.33
CA VAL A 22 -18.49 36.72 -27.23
C VAL A 22 -18.39 35.24 -27.52
N ILE A 23 -17.16 34.72 -27.58
CA ILE A 23 -16.90 33.29 -27.71
C ILE A 23 -16.46 32.84 -26.32
N ALA A 24 -17.19 31.92 -25.71
CA ALA A 24 -16.73 31.26 -24.48
C ALA A 24 -15.53 30.36 -24.84
N LEU A 25 -14.44 30.48 -24.08
CA LEU A 25 -13.34 29.52 -24.12
C LEU A 25 -13.70 28.37 -23.18
N GLY A 26 -13.27 27.16 -23.52
CA GLY A 26 -13.39 26.00 -22.63
C GLY A 26 -12.61 26.22 -21.33
N ASP A 27 -13.23 25.93 -20.19
CA ASP A 27 -12.58 25.89 -18.89
C ASP A 27 -12.11 24.45 -18.59
N ALA A 28 -10.88 24.30 -18.07
CA ALA A 28 -10.41 22.98 -17.67
C ALA A 28 -11.15 22.49 -16.42
N PRO A 29 -11.28 21.17 -16.21
CA PRO A 29 -11.82 20.64 -14.97
C PRO A 29 -10.98 21.08 -13.77
N ALA A 30 -11.61 21.20 -12.61
CA ALA A 30 -10.96 21.50 -11.36
C ALA A 30 -11.15 20.36 -10.35
N MET A 31 -10.12 20.13 -9.54
CA MET A 31 -10.14 19.15 -8.46
C MET A 31 -9.58 19.72 -7.17
N THR A 32 -10.02 19.15 -6.04
CA THR A 32 -9.36 19.34 -4.75
C THR A 32 -9.27 18.03 -4.00
N THR A 33 -8.16 17.81 -3.30
CA THR A 33 -7.97 16.70 -2.37
C THR A 33 -8.13 17.20 -0.93
N THR A 34 -8.42 16.27 -0.03
CA THR A 34 -8.43 16.56 1.41
C THR A 34 -7.02 16.73 1.95
N ALA A 35 -6.87 17.58 2.98
CA ALA A 35 -5.58 17.77 3.65
C ALA A 35 -5.06 16.49 4.33
N GLY A 36 -3.77 16.46 4.64
CA GLY A 36 -3.12 15.34 5.32
C GLY A 36 -2.95 14.09 4.44
N ALA A 37 -2.50 13.00 5.06
CA ALA A 37 -2.24 11.73 4.40
C ALA A 37 -3.19 10.63 4.90
N THR A 38 -3.44 9.66 4.03
CA THR A 38 -4.19 8.44 4.39
C THR A 38 -3.23 7.44 5.02
N SER A 39 -3.58 6.90 6.18
CA SER A 39 -2.79 5.86 6.84
C SER A 39 -3.08 4.49 6.23
N TYR A 40 -2.02 3.72 5.99
CA TYR A 40 -2.09 2.33 5.57
C TYR A 40 -1.12 1.52 6.41
N THR A 41 -1.62 0.48 7.08
CA THR A 41 -0.78 -0.49 7.79
C THR A 41 -0.66 -1.75 6.93
N GLU A 42 0.50 -2.36 6.94
CA GLU A 42 0.74 -3.68 6.38
C GLU A 42 -0.39 -4.69 6.67
N ASN A 43 -0.67 -5.55 5.69
CA ASN A 43 -1.73 -6.57 5.74
C ASN A 43 -3.16 -6.04 5.96
N GLN A 44 -3.34 -4.72 5.99
CA GLN A 44 -4.65 -4.10 5.97
C GLN A 44 -5.33 -4.27 4.60
N ALA A 45 -6.64 -4.41 4.63
CA ALA A 45 -7.46 -4.38 3.42
C ALA A 45 -7.29 -3.07 2.64
N ALA A 46 -7.53 -3.14 1.33
CA ALA A 46 -7.37 -2.03 0.41
C ALA A 46 -8.15 -0.80 0.89
N THR A 47 -7.44 0.32 1.08
CA THR A 47 -7.94 1.51 1.76
C THR A 47 -8.17 2.63 0.76
N ILE A 48 -9.30 3.35 0.92
CA ILE A 48 -9.64 4.48 0.05
C ILE A 48 -8.56 5.57 0.17
N VAL A 49 -8.08 6.07 -0.97
CA VAL A 49 -7.02 7.09 -1.00
C VAL A 49 -7.53 8.45 -0.52
N ASP A 50 -8.66 8.92 -1.05
CA ASP A 50 -9.27 10.18 -0.63
C ASP A 50 -10.78 10.16 -0.83
N SER A 51 -11.54 9.93 0.24
CA SER A 51 -13.01 9.91 0.19
C SER A 51 -13.64 11.30 0.08
N GLY A 52 -12.87 12.37 0.25
CA GLY A 52 -13.34 13.76 0.19
C GLY A 52 -13.04 14.48 -1.11
N LEU A 53 -12.25 13.89 -2.03
CA LEU A 53 -11.84 14.50 -3.30
C LEU A 53 -13.03 15.09 -4.06
N THR A 54 -12.92 16.33 -4.55
CA THR A 54 -13.98 16.96 -5.36
C THR A 54 -13.57 17.08 -6.82
N VAL A 55 -14.54 17.00 -7.72
CA VAL A 55 -14.37 17.27 -9.16
C VAL A 55 -15.47 18.21 -9.62
N THR A 56 -15.11 19.28 -10.30
CA THR A 56 -16.04 20.25 -10.88
C THR A 56 -15.60 20.63 -12.28
N ASP A 57 -16.57 20.92 -13.12
CA ASP A 57 -16.35 21.45 -14.45
C ASP A 57 -17.53 22.40 -14.76
N THR A 58 -17.24 23.63 -15.17
CA THR A 58 -18.24 24.71 -15.25
C THR A 58 -18.96 24.77 -16.59
N ASP A 59 -18.34 24.27 -17.65
CA ASP A 59 -18.86 24.35 -19.02
C ASP A 59 -18.88 23.01 -19.76
N SER A 60 -18.25 21.97 -19.22
CA SER A 60 -18.36 20.59 -19.71
C SER A 60 -19.32 19.76 -18.86
N ALA A 61 -20.42 19.31 -19.46
CA ALA A 61 -21.38 18.40 -18.83
C ALA A 61 -20.84 16.96 -18.64
N THR A 62 -19.75 16.63 -19.35
CA THR A 62 -19.15 15.29 -19.37
C THR A 62 -17.63 15.38 -19.36
N LEU A 63 -17.00 14.41 -18.73
CA LEU A 63 -15.56 14.15 -18.76
C LEU A 63 -15.31 12.85 -19.52
N VAL A 64 -14.12 12.69 -20.09
CA VAL A 64 -13.76 11.54 -20.93
C VAL A 64 -12.75 10.60 -20.28
N GLY A 65 -12.03 11.07 -19.25
CA GLY A 65 -11.03 10.28 -18.57
C GLY A 65 -10.53 10.88 -17.26
N ALA A 66 -9.84 10.06 -16.49
CA ALA A 66 -9.06 10.49 -15.34
C ALA A 66 -7.90 9.52 -15.09
N THR A 67 -6.88 9.96 -14.37
CA THR A 67 -5.80 9.11 -13.88
C THR A 67 -5.61 9.31 -12.39
N ALA A 68 -5.24 8.23 -11.71
CA ALA A 68 -4.65 8.25 -10.38
C ALA A 68 -3.32 7.50 -10.44
N GLN A 69 -2.20 8.17 -10.18
CA GLN A 69 -0.87 7.57 -10.28
C GLN A 69 -0.11 7.68 -8.97
N ILE A 70 0.55 6.61 -8.54
CA ILE A 70 1.55 6.70 -7.47
C ILE A 70 2.83 7.31 -8.06
N THR A 71 3.05 8.60 -7.84
CA THR A 71 4.20 9.35 -8.38
C THR A 71 5.38 9.42 -7.41
N GLY A 72 5.11 9.31 -6.11
CA GLY A 72 6.13 9.30 -5.06
C GLY A 72 6.35 7.91 -4.49
N ASN A 73 7.61 7.45 -4.50
CA ASN A 73 8.07 6.18 -3.90
C ASN A 73 7.30 4.94 -4.36
N TYR A 74 6.77 4.93 -5.59
CA TYR A 74 6.10 3.78 -6.16
C TYR A 74 7.03 2.56 -6.21
N SER A 75 6.52 1.43 -5.73
CA SER A 75 7.16 0.12 -5.81
C SER A 75 6.26 -0.84 -6.57
N SER A 76 6.62 -1.16 -7.81
CA SER A 76 5.83 -2.06 -8.66
C SER A 76 5.69 -3.50 -8.12
N ALA A 77 6.58 -3.89 -7.20
CA ALA A 77 6.52 -5.19 -6.54
C ALA A 77 5.52 -5.25 -5.38
N GLN A 78 5.03 -4.09 -4.90
CA GLN A 78 4.25 -4.01 -3.66
C GLN A 78 2.99 -3.17 -3.78
N ASP A 79 2.99 -2.12 -4.60
CA ASP A 79 1.94 -1.09 -4.59
C ASP A 79 0.92 -1.33 -5.70
N VAL A 80 -0.36 -1.30 -5.35
CA VAL A 80 -1.48 -1.44 -6.30
C VAL A 80 -2.51 -0.34 -6.04
N LEU A 81 -2.96 0.32 -7.12
CA LEU A 81 -4.19 1.11 -7.12
C LEU A 81 -5.31 0.33 -7.78
N SER A 82 -6.52 0.43 -7.23
CA SER A 82 -7.69 -0.28 -7.76
C SER A 82 -8.97 0.54 -7.63
N LEU A 83 -9.93 0.24 -8.51
CA LEU A 83 -11.31 0.71 -8.44
C LEU A 83 -12.25 -0.48 -8.69
N PRO A 84 -12.68 -1.21 -7.65
CA PRO A 84 -13.38 -2.50 -7.81
C PRO A 84 -14.83 -2.37 -8.31
N SER A 85 -15.44 -1.19 -8.19
CA SER A 85 -16.82 -0.95 -8.63
C SER A 85 -16.93 0.44 -9.25
N PRO A 86 -16.38 0.61 -10.47
CA PRO A 86 -16.48 1.89 -11.15
C PRO A 86 -17.95 2.22 -11.48
N PRO A 87 -18.35 3.50 -11.44
CA PRO A 87 -19.66 3.92 -11.92
C PRO A 87 -19.92 3.49 -13.37
N ALA A 88 -21.18 3.32 -13.74
CA ALA A 88 -21.56 2.91 -15.09
C ALA A 88 -20.96 3.86 -16.16
N GLY A 89 -20.38 3.28 -17.20
CA GLY A 89 -19.73 4.02 -18.28
C GLY A 89 -18.27 4.39 -18.03
N ILE A 90 -17.73 4.13 -16.82
CA ILE A 90 -16.31 4.29 -16.51
C ILE A 90 -15.65 2.92 -16.43
N ILE A 91 -14.52 2.76 -17.11
CA ILE A 91 -13.66 1.57 -17.05
C ILE A 91 -12.37 1.97 -16.35
N ALA A 92 -11.87 1.14 -15.44
CA ALA A 92 -10.60 1.36 -14.75
C ALA A 92 -9.59 0.28 -15.13
N SER A 93 -8.35 0.68 -15.39
CA SER A 93 -7.24 -0.23 -15.73
C SER A 93 -5.97 0.24 -15.04
N PHE A 94 -5.34 -0.65 -14.26
CA PHE A 94 -4.08 -0.37 -13.57
C PHE A 94 -2.89 -0.92 -14.36
N ASP A 95 -1.89 -0.09 -14.57
CA ASP A 95 -0.60 -0.48 -15.12
C ASP A 95 0.42 -0.61 -13.98
N SER A 96 0.77 -1.85 -13.63
CA SER A 96 1.74 -2.14 -12.58
C SER A 96 3.19 -1.75 -12.94
N GLY A 97 3.48 -1.50 -14.21
CA GLY A 97 4.79 -0.96 -14.61
C GLY A 97 4.96 0.50 -14.22
N THR A 98 3.89 1.29 -14.31
CA THR A 98 3.93 2.75 -14.15
C THR A 98 3.22 3.28 -12.90
N GLY A 99 2.45 2.43 -12.22
CA GLY A 99 1.66 2.79 -11.05
C GLY A 99 0.44 3.64 -11.37
N VAL A 100 0.02 3.69 -12.64
CA VAL A 100 -1.11 4.49 -13.12
C VAL A 100 -2.38 3.65 -13.15
N LEU A 101 -3.40 4.10 -12.44
CA LEU A 101 -4.78 3.67 -12.64
C LEU A 101 -5.47 4.65 -13.60
N THR A 102 -5.73 4.19 -14.83
CA THR A 102 -6.41 4.96 -15.87
C THR A 102 -7.90 4.67 -15.82
N LEU A 103 -8.71 5.71 -15.69
CA LEU A 103 -10.16 5.69 -15.84
C LEU A 103 -10.52 6.26 -17.21
N SER A 104 -11.32 5.54 -17.98
CA SER A 104 -11.76 5.95 -19.30
C SER A 104 -13.27 5.81 -19.47
N GLY A 105 -13.85 6.68 -20.30
CA GLY A 105 -15.27 6.64 -20.66
C GLY A 105 -15.96 7.98 -20.45
N SER A 106 -17.03 8.24 -21.20
CA SER A 106 -17.78 9.49 -21.07
C SER A 106 -18.78 9.40 -19.91
N ALA A 107 -18.61 10.26 -18.91
CA ALA A 107 -19.49 10.32 -17.75
C ALA A 107 -19.52 11.74 -17.15
N SER A 108 -20.48 12.04 -16.27
CA SER A 108 -20.57 13.36 -15.64
C SER A 108 -19.43 13.62 -14.64
N PRO A 109 -19.13 14.90 -14.31
CA PRO A 109 -18.21 15.25 -13.22
C PRO A 109 -18.54 14.57 -11.89
N ALA A 110 -19.83 14.44 -11.56
CA ALA A 110 -20.27 13.75 -10.34
C ALA A 110 -19.96 12.24 -10.35
N SER A 111 -20.07 11.58 -11.51
CA SER A 111 -19.68 10.17 -11.66
C SER A 111 -18.17 10.00 -11.51
N TYR A 112 -17.35 10.86 -12.13
CA TYR A 112 -15.90 10.83 -11.95
C TYR A 112 -15.47 11.15 -10.51
N GLN A 113 -16.14 12.10 -9.84
CA GLN A 113 -15.92 12.34 -8.42
C GLN A 113 -16.21 11.09 -7.58
N THR A 114 -17.31 10.39 -7.86
CA THR A 114 -17.65 9.13 -7.17
C THR A 114 -16.60 8.05 -7.43
N ALA A 115 -16.12 7.94 -8.67
CA ALA A 115 -15.08 6.97 -9.04
C ALA A 115 -13.75 7.26 -8.33
N LEU A 116 -13.26 8.49 -8.38
CA LEU A 116 -11.99 8.90 -7.78
C LEU A 116 -12.02 8.79 -6.25
N ARG A 117 -13.15 9.09 -5.61
CA ARG A 117 -13.37 8.86 -4.16
C ARG A 117 -13.37 7.38 -3.74
N ALA A 118 -13.49 6.47 -4.70
CA ALA A 118 -13.50 5.03 -4.47
C ALA A 118 -12.20 4.33 -4.88
N VAL A 119 -11.21 5.08 -5.38
CA VAL A 119 -9.86 4.57 -5.65
C VAL A 119 -9.23 4.11 -4.34
N ARG A 120 -8.71 2.88 -4.35
CA ARG A 120 -8.08 2.25 -3.19
C ARG A 120 -6.61 1.97 -3.45
N TYR A 121 -5.82 2.14 -2.41
CA TYR A 121 -4.44 1.69 -2.32
C TYR A 121 -4.35 0.39 -1.52
N GLN A 122 -3.49 -0.51 -1.98
CA GLN A 122 -3.09 -1.74 -1.29
C GLN A 122 -1.56 -1.87 -1.41
N ASN A 123 -0.90 -2.27 -0.32
CA ASN A 123 0.44 -2.83 -0.38
C ASN A 123 0.33 -4.36 -0.26
N THR A 124 1.09 -5.12 -1.05
CA THR A 124 1.04 -6.59 -1.11
C THR A 124 2.25 -7.27 -0.49
N SER A 125 3.10 -6.54 0.22
CA SER A 125 4.31 -7.07 0.85
C SER A 125 4.10 -7.27 2.35
N ASP A 126 4.61 -8.39 2.87
CA ASP A 126 4.80 -8.65 4.31
C ASP A 126 6.11 -8.01 4.84
N VAL A 127 6.64 -7.00 4.14
CA VAL A 127 7.82 -6.20 4.53
C VAL A 127 7.80 -4.90 3.72
N PRO A 128 6.76 -4.07 3.85
CA PRO A 128 6.57 -2.93 2.98
C PRO A 128 7.63 -1.86 3.19
N SER A 129 8.02 -1.18 2.11
CA SER A 129 8.75 0.09 2.27
C SER A 129 7.87 1.11 3.00
N THR A 130 8.38 1.65 4.13
CA THR A 130 7.68 2.62 4.98
C THR A 130 7.77 4.07 4.47
N LEU A 131 8.39 4.30 3.31
CA LEU A 131 8.42 5.62 2.68
C LEU A 131 7.01 6.05 2.29
N ALA A 132 6.63 7.31 2.54
CA ALA A 132 5.31 7.80 2.16
C ALA A 132 5.09 7.73 0.64
N ARG A 133 3.90 7.32 0.20
CA ARG A 133 3.50 7.37 -1.21
C ARG A 133 2.81 8.69 -1.52
N THR A 134 2.96 9.16 -2.75
CA THR A 134 2.19 10.30 -3.27
C THR A 134 1.33 9.83 -4.42
N VAL A 135 0.01 9.96 -4.30
CA VAL A 135 -0.93 9.71 -5.39
C VAL A 135 -1.27 11.03 -6.06
N THR A 136 -1.06 11.13 -7.36
CA THR A 136 -1.40 12.28 -8.20
C THR A 136 -2.64 11.96 -9.02
N PHE A 137 -3.61 12.87 -9.01
CA PHE A 137 -4.83 12.76 -9.79
C PHE A 137 -4.86 13.81 -10.89
N VAL A 138 -5.35 13.41 -12.08
CA VAL A 138 -5.67 14.29 -13.21
C VAL A 138 -6.98 13.84 -13.83
N VAL A 139 -7.79 14.78 -14.31
CA VAL A 139 -9.08 14.58 -15.00
C VAL A 139 -9.08 15.31 -16.33
N ASP A 140 -9.74 14.72 -17.33
CA ASP A 140 -9.79 15.16 -18.73
C ASP A 140 -11.25 15.37 -19.18
N ASP A 141 -11.59 16.58 -19.66
CA ASP A 141 -12.90 16.87 -20.27
C ASP A 141 -13.00 16.49 -21.76
N GLY A 142 -11.89 16.08 -22.38
CA GLY A 142 -11.75 15.76 -23.80
C GLY A 142 -11.15 16.89 -24.64
N THR A 143 -10.92 18.04 -24.03
CA THR A 143 -10.29 19.23 -24.61
C THR A 143 -9.08 19.66 -23.78
N LEU A 144 -9.21 19.70 -22.45
CA LEU A 144 -8.22 20.15 -21.50
C LEU A 144 -8.07 19.16 -20.33
N LEU A 145 -6.84 19.10 -19.82
CA LEU A 145 -6.54 18.44 -18.56
C LEU A 145 -6.64 19.44 -17.41
N SER A 146 -7.20 18.97 -16.31
CA SER A 146 -7.11 19.67 -15.02
C SER A 146 -5.67 19.82 -14.53
N ALA A 147 -5.46 20.79 -13.62
CA ALA A 147 -4.25 20.83 -12.83
C ALA A 147 -4.14 19.57 -11.95
N ALA A 148 -2.92 19.04 -11.82
CA ALA A 148 -2.67 17.88 -10.99
C ALA A 148 -2.87 18.21 -9.50
N VAL A 149 -3.62 17.36 -8.80
CA VAL A 149 -3.76 17.40 -7.32
C VAL A 149 -3.18 16.14 -6.71
N THR A 150 -2.76 16.21 -5.45
CA THR A 150 -2.06 15.08 -4.81
C THR A 150 -2.65 14.71 -3.45
N LYS A 151 -2.48 13.45 -3.07
CA LYS A 151 -2.77 12.91 -1.75
C LYS A 151 -1.61 12.03 -1.27
N GLY A 152 -1.15 12.25 -0.05
CA GLY A 152 -0.15 11.40 0.58
C GLY A 152 -0.76 10.12 1.17
N ILE A 153 0.03 9.05 1.20
CA ILE A 153 -0.27 7.83 1.95
C ILE A 153 0.94 7.52 2.85
N THR A 154 0.71 7.39 4.14
CA THR A 154 1.74 6.94 5.10
C THR A 154 1.63 5.43 5.26
N VAL A 155 2.72 4.72 5.02
CA VAL A 155 2.79 3.26 5.11
C VAL A 155 3.51 2.87 6.40
N ALA A 156 2.86 2.05 7.23
CA ALA A 156 3.45 1.48 8.43
C ALA A 156 3.61 -0.04 8.26
N ALA A 157 4.79 -0.55 8.59
CA ALA A 157 5.01 -1.98 8.75
C ALA A 157 4.34 -2.48 10.04
N ALA A 158 3.91 -3.73 10.04
CA ALA A 158 3.40 -4.47 11.18
C ALA A 158 4.35 -5.64 11.44
N ASN A 159 4.61 -5.95 12.71
CA ASN A 159 5.43 -7.10 13.05
C ASN A 159 4.56 -8.36 13.06
N ASP A 160 4.92 -9.32 12.23
CA ASP A 160 4.39 -10.67 12.21
C ASP A 160 5.08 -11.57 13.23
N ALA A 161 4.36 -12.63 13.65
CA ALA A 161 4.90 -13.58 14.61
C ALA A 161 5.82 -14.60 13.91
N PRO A 162 6.92 -15.02 14.56
CA PRO A 162 7.75 -16.09 14.04
C PRO A 162 6.97 -17.41 14.03
N THR A 163 7.28 -18.27 13.07
CA THR A 163 6.64 -19.56 12.86
C THR A 163 7.64 -20.69 13.02
N ILE A 164 7.21 -21.76 13.70
CA ILE A 164 7.93 -23.05 13.76
C ILE A 164 7.12 -24.06 12.94
N ALA A 165 7.76 -24.72 11.99
CA ALA A 165 7.11 -25.63 11.06
C ALA A 165 7.98 -26.87 10.78
N ALA A 166 7.48 -27.75 9.91
CA ALA A 166 8.18 -28.96 9.44
C ALA A 166 8.66 -29.91 10.55
N LEU A 167 8.05 -29.86 11.73
CA LEU A 167 8.23 -30.88 12.75
C LEU A 167 7.62 -32.20 12.29
N GLU A 168 8.29 -33.29 12.64
CA GLU A 168 7.87 -34.63 12.30
C GLU A 168 6.50 -34.94 12.92
N ALA A 169 5.56 -35.45 12.10
CA ALA A 169 4.19 -35.75 12.57
C ALA A 169 4.09 -37.03 13.41
N ALA A 170 5.03 -37.97 13.23
CA ALA A 170 5.09 -39.18 14.01
C ALA A 170 5.70 -38.89 15.39
N ALA A 171 5.15 -39.49 16.43
CA ALA A 171 5.73 -39.39 17.76
C ALA A 171 7.16 -39.96 17.77
N LEU A 172 8.08 -39.23 18.42
CA LEU A 172 9.42 -39.75 18.67
C LEU A 172 9.34 -40.93 19.64
N ALA A 173 9.74 -42.11 19.18
CA ALA A 173 9.88 -43.26 20.06
C ALA A 173 11.20 -43.14 20.85
N TYR A 174 11.10 -43.18 22.17
CA TYR A 174 12.24 -43.15 23.08
C TYR A 174 11.96 -44.13 24.22
N ALA A 175 12.85 -45.11 24.42
CA ALA A 175 12.76 -46.05 25.53
C ALA A 175 13.65 -45.59 26.70
N GLU A 176 13.24 -45.93 27.92
CA GLU A 176 14.05 -45.67 29.10
C GLU A 176 15.45 -46.29 28.96
N GLY A 177 16.48 -45.47 29.20
CA GLY A 177 17.88 -45.87 29.07
C GLY A 177 18.47 -45.72 27.67
N ASP A 178 17.67 -45.32 26.66
CA ASP A 178 18.20 -45.01 25.34
C ASP A 178 19.14 -43.80 25.38
N PRO A 179 20.16 -43.76 24.50
CA PRO A 179 21.00 -42.57 24.37
C PRO A 179 20.19 -41.34 23.93
N ALA A 180 20.66 -40.15 24.29
CA ALA A 180 20.01 -38.88 23.95
C ALA A 180 19.72 -38.76 22.44
N THR A 181 18.43 -38.73 22.09
CA THR A 181 17.94 -38.76 20.71
C THR A 181 17.46 -37.37 20.30
N PRO A 182 17.75 -36.88 19.08
CA PRO A 182 17.27 -35.56 18.67
C PRO A 182 15.75 -35.52 18.63
N ILE A 183 15.16 -34.47 19.21
CA ILE A 183 13.70 -34.30 19.30
C ILE A 183 13.08 -34.01 17.93
N THR A 184 13.81 -33.29 17.08
CA THR A 184 13.48 -33.03 15.68
C THR A 184 14.76 -32.98 14.86
N ALA A 185 14.67 -33.37 13.59
CA ALA A 185 15.73 -33.23 12.59
C ALA A 185 15.31 -32.34 11.41
N THR A 186 14.01 -32.09 11.22
CA THR A 186 13.48 -31.33 10.08
C THR A 186 12.84 -29.98 10.44
N GLY A 187 12.69 -29.68 11.73
CA GLY A 187 12.08 -28.42 12.18
C GLY A 187 12.72 -27.18 11.56
N THR A 188 11.87 -26.24 11.12
CA THR A 188 12.28 -24.94 10.59
C THR A 188 11.71 -23.82 11.44
N VAL A 189 12.46 -22.72 11.55
CA VAL A 189 11.99 -21.46 12.15
C VAL A 189 12.10 -20.37 11.11
N THR A 190 11.01 -19.67 10.87
CA THR A 190 10.94 -18.59 9.88
C THR A 190 10.16 -17.42 10.43
N ASP A 191 10.60 -16.23 10.08
CA ASP A 191 9.94 -14.97 10.41
C ASP A 191 10.12 -14.07 9.18
N VAL A 192 9.01 -13.47 8.75
CA VAL A 192 8.95 -12.75 7.48
C VAL A 192 9.56 -11.35 7.60
N ASP A 193 9.50 -10.76 8.80
CA ASP A 193 10.09 -9.45 9.09
C ASP A 193 11.62 -9.52 9.22
N SER A 194 12.11 -10.59 9.86
CA SER A 194 13.52 -10.70 10.24
C SER A 194 14.02 -12.13 10.29
N ALA A 195 15.15 -12.39 9.63
CA ALA A 195 15.88 -13.65 9.81
C ALA A 195 16.61 -13.75 11.17
N ASN A 196 16.67 -12.67 11.94
CA ASN A 196 17.38 -12.61 13.22
C ASN A 196 16.41 -12.56 14.40
N PHE A 197 16.50 -13.58 15.25
CA PHE A 197 15.67 -13.77 16.45
C PHE A 197 16.33 -13.25 17.75
N SER A 198 17.31 -12.36 17.64
CA SER A 198 18.02 -11.78 18.79
C SER A 198 17.02 -11.25 19.83
N THR A 199 17.35 -11.43 21.12
CA THR A 199 16.49 -11.14 22.28
C THR A 199 15.22 -11.99 22.41
N GLY A 200 14.89 -12.82 21.43
CA GLY A 200 13.82 -13.80 21.50
C GLY A 200 14.16 -14.99 22.40
N THR A 201 13.15 -15.77 22.74
CA THR A 201 13.27 -16.97 23.58
C THR A 201 12.57 -18.16 22.91
N LEU A 202 13.30 -19.26 22.73
CA LEU A 202 12.70 -20.56 22.44
C LEU A 202 12.53 -21.33 23.75
N THR A 203 11.31 -21.73 24.06
CA THR A 203 11.01 -22.62 25.18
C THR A 203 10.65 -23.99 24.65
N ILE A 204 11.25 -25.03 25.21
CA ILE A 204 10.91 -26.43 24.93
C ILE A 204 10.58 -27.07 26.28
N ASP A 205 9.37 -27.60 26.38
CA ASP A 205 8.87 -28.27 27.57
C ASP A 205 8.08 -29.52 27.20
N TYR A 206 7.87 -30.39 28.20
CA TYR A 206 6.98 -31.51 28.06
C TYR A 206 5.54 -31.02 28.19
N SER A 207 4.80 -31.01 27.07
CA SER A 207 3.39 -30.63 27.07
C SER A 207 2.50 -31.61 27.87
N ALA A 208 2.98 -32.84 28.08
CA ALA A 208 2.42 -33.83 28.99
C ALA A 208 3.48 -34.89 29.35
N GLY A 209 3.27 -35.61 30.46
CA GLY A 209 4.01 -36.82 30.81
C GLY A 209 5.42 -36.63 31.40
N GLY A 210 5.98 -35.42 31.36
CA GLY A 210 7.29 -35.12 31.94
C GLY A 210 7.36 -35.42 33.45
N GLN A 211 8.42 -36.12 33.86
CA GLN A 211 8.76 -36.47 35.23
C GLN A 211 9.98 -35.68 35.73
N ALA A 212 10.27 -35.77 37.04
CA ALA A 212 11.39 -35.06 37.65
C ALA A 212 12.77 -35.57 37.18
N GLU A 213 12.82 -36.77 36.62
CA GLU A 213 14.01 -37.43 36.10
C GLU A 213 14.26 -37.12 34.62
N ASP A 214 13.25 -36.64 33.89
CA ASP A 214 13.36 -36.34 32.46
C ASP A 214 14.24 -35.13 32.19
N ARG A 215 15.01 -35.18 31.10
CA ARG A 215 15.96 -34.13 30.73
C ARG A 215 15.82 -33.77 29.26
N LEU A 216 15.69 -32.48 28.99
CA LEU A 216 15.88 -31.88 27.68
C LEU A 216 17.26 -31.22 27.66
N GLU A 217 18.03 -31.47 26.61
CA GLU A 217 19.37 -30.89 26.47
C GLU A 217 19.63 -30.37 25.06
N ILE A 218 20.55 -29.41 24.96
CA ILE A 218 21.07 -28.94 23.68
C ILE A 218 22.29 -29.77 23.33
N ARG A 219 22.22 -30.50 22.21
CA ARG A 219 23.34 -31.33 21.75
C ARG A 219 24.54 -30.48 21.37
N ASN A 220 25.66 -30.68 22.06
CA ASN A 220 26.95 -30.08 21.72
C ASN A 220 27.65 -30.86 20.60
N GLN A 221 27.82 -30.23 19.44
CA GLN A 221 28.46 -30.77 18.24
C GLN A 221 29.89 -30.24 18.02
N GLY A 222 30.31 -29.21 18.78
CA GLY A 222 31.58 -28.51 18.62
C GLY A 222 31.42 -27.08 18.05
N THR A 223 32.54 -26.44 17.74
CA THR A 223 32.57 -25.03 17.27
C THR A 223 32.99 -24.89 15.80
N GLY A 224 33.07 -25.99 15.05
CA GLY A 224 33.39 -25.99 13.62
C GLY A 224 32.24 -25.46 12.77
N ALA A 225 32.49 -25.24 11.48
CA ALA A 225 31.48 -24.74 10.54
C ALA A 225 30.21 -25.62 10.56
N GLY A 226 29.04 -24.99 10.71
CA GLY A 226 27.74 -25.66 10.77
C GLY A 226 27.42 -26.37 12.08
N GLN A 227 28.30 -26.35 13.08
CA GLN A 227 28.09 -27.04 14.36
C GLN A 227 27.48 -26.13 15.42
N ILE A 228 26.63 -26.71 16.27
CA ILE A 228 26.15 -26.09 17.50
C ILE A 228 27.11 -26.42 18.64
N GLY A 229 27.71 -25.40 19.25
CA GLY A 229 28.60 -25.55 20.40
C GLY A 229 27.92 -25.12 21.69
N VAL A 230 28.08 -25.89 22.76
CA VAL A 230 27.58 -25.53 24.10
C VAL A 230 28.76 -25.43 25.07
N SER A 231 28.87 -24.30 25.78
CA SER A 231 29.88 -24.08 26.81
C SER A 231 29.29 -23.31 27.98
N ALA A 232 29.23 -23.96 29.16
CA ALA A 232 28.43 -23.47 30.29
C ALA A 232 27.00 -23.15 29.83
N ALA A 233 26.51 -21.92 30.07
CA ALA A 233 25.18 -21.48 29.64
C ALA A 233 25.16 -20.88 28.22
N THR A 234 26.29 -20.82 27.52
CA THR A 234 26.41 -20.15 26.21
C THR A 234 26.23 -21.15 25.07
N ILE A 235 25.44 -20.75 24.07
CA ILE A 235 25.26 -21.47 22.81
C ILE A 235 25.99 -20.73 21.70
N THR A 236 26.69 -21.49 20.85
CA THR A 236 27.39 -20.99 19.67
C THR A 236 26.97 -21.73 18.41
N TYR A 237 27.03 -21.06 17.26
CA TYR A 237 26.96 -21.67 15.93
C TYR A 237 28.21 -21.31 15.15
N ALA A 238 28.94 -22.31 14.65
CA ALA A 238 30.23 -22.11 13.99
C ALA A 238 31.22 -21.25 14.81
N GLY A 239 31.20 -21.41 16.14
CA GLY A 239 32.04 -20.66 17.07
C GLY A 239 31.57 -19.24 17.40
N THR A 240 30.50 -18.75 16.78
CA THR A 240 29.90 -17.44 17.09
C THR A 240 28.80 -17.61 18.13
N THR A 241 28.76 -16.77 19.17
CA THR A 241 27.69 -16.81 20.18
C THR A 241 26.35 -16.42 19.58
N ILE A 242 25.32 -17.25 19.80
CA ILE A 242 23.95 -17.03 19.29
C ILE A 242 22.92 -16.87 20.42
N GLY A 243 23.29 -17.17 21.66
CA GLY A 243 22.41 -17.00 22.80
C GLY A 243 22.91 -17.72 24.04
N THR A 244 22.03 -17.77 25.03
CA THR A 244 22.22 -18.52 26.27
C THR A 244 21.01 -19.41 26.52
N PHE A 245 21.18 -20.47 27.32
CA PHE A 245 20.06 -21.27 27.80
C PHE A 245 20.07 -21.37 29.33
N THR A 246 18.90 -21.66 29.86
CA THR A 246 18.66 -21.99 31.27
C THR A 246 17.61 -23.10 31.31
N GLY A 247 17.77 -24.07 32.20
CA GLY A 247 16.89 -25.23 32.33
C GLY A 247 17.56 -26.32 33.14
#